data_AF-A0AAV4ZFZ9-F1
#
_entry.id   AF-A0AAV4ZFZ9-F1
#
_cell.length_a   1.000
_cell.length_b   1.000
_cell.length_c   1.000
_cell.angle_alpha   90.00
_cell.angle_beta   90.00
_cell.angle_gamma   90.00
#
_symmetry.space_group_name_H-M   'P 1'
#
loop_
_entity.id
_entity.type
_entity.pdbx_description
1 polymer ?
#
loop_
_entity_poly.entity_id
_entity_poly.type
_entity_poly.pdbx_seq_one_letter_code
_entity_poly.pdbx_strand_id
1 'polypeptide(L)'
;MVPLAEAPAAPADTLPQLYPVLAACWQPPAGLGHGEVQITARFALRRDGSLIASPRIVFTSGAAGEARNRLLRTTLRALKACTPARITPDLGRAIAGRPIGLRLVYRGTR
;
A
#
# COMPACT_ATOMS: atom_id res chain seq x y z
N MET A 1 12.28 -0.21 -11.83
CA MET A 1 11.81 1.16 -11.58
C MET A 1 10.39 1.21 -12.14
N VAL A 2 9.35 1.19 -11.29
CA VAL A 2 7.97 1.21 -11.78
C VAL A 2 7.55 2.67 -11.84
N PRO A 3 7.28 3.24 -13.03
CA PRO A 3 6.81 4.61 -13.13
C PRO A 3 5.41 4.71 -12.52
N LEU A 4 5.15 5.80 -11.79
CA LEU A 4 3.79 6.18 -11.37
C LEU A 4 3.07 6.76 -12.60
N ALA A 5 2.65 5.89 -13.54
CA ALA A 5 1.85 6.27 -14.69
C ALA A 5 0.44 5.67 -14.53
N GLU A 6 -0.53 6.57 -14.39
CA GLU A 6 -1.99 6.39 -14.24
C GLU A 6 -2.49 5.31 -13.25
N ALA A 7 -3.35 5.71 -12.32
CA ALA A 7 -4.21 4.75 -11.63
C ALA A 7 -4.94 3.93 -12.71
N PRO A 8 -4.87 2.59 -12.71
CA PRO A 8 -5.45 1.82 -13.80
C PRO A 8 -6.95 2.10 -13.84
N ALA A 9 -7.42 2.59 -15.00
CA ALA A 9 -8.83 2.88 -15.23
C ALA A 9 -9.70 1.59 -15.12
N ALA A 10 -9.07 0.43 -15.29
CA ALA A 10 -9.67 -0.89 -15.15
C ALA A 10 -9.48 -1.47 -13.73
N PRO A 11 -10.47 -2.21 -13.20
CA PRO A 11 -10.31 -2.96 -11.95
C PRO A 11 -9.14 -3.95 -12.05
N ALA A 12 -8.39 -4.11 -10.96
CA ALA A 12 -7.33 -5.12 -10.91
C ALA A 12 -7.96 -6.52 -10.95
N ASP A 13 -7.46 -7.35 -11.86
CA ASP A 13 -7.91 -8.74 -12.04
C ASP A 13 -6.93 -9.76 -11.44
N THR A 14 -5.70 -9.32 -11.14
CA THR A 14 -4.66 -10.17 -10.56
C THR A 14 -3.97 -9.51 -9.37
N LEU A 15 -3.36 -10.31 -8.50
CA LEU A 15 -2.56 -9.81 -7.38
C LEU A 15 -1.43 -8.84 -7.83
N PRO A 16 -0.66 -9.13 -8.90
CA PRO A 16 0.33 -8.19 -9.43
C PRO A 16 -0.26 -6.83 -9.87
N GLN A 17 -1.49 -6.80 -10.38
CA GLN A 17 -2.18 -5.55 -10.74
C GLN A 17 -2.75 -4.80 -9.53
N LEU A 18 -3.08 -5.50 -8.45
CA LEU A 18 -3.61 -4.89 -7.23
C LEU A 18 -2.55 -4.04 -6.50
N TYR A 19 -1.29 -4.49 -6.46
CA TYR A 19 -0.23 -3.77 -5.75
C TYR A 19 -0.02 -2.33 -6.24
N PRO A 20 0.12 -2.04 -7.56
CA PRO A 20 0.26 -0.67 -8.03
C PRO A 20 -0.99 0.18 -7.78
N VAL A 21 -2.20 -0.39 -7.82
CA VAL A 21 -3.45 0.33 -7.45
C VAL A 21 -3.36 0.85 -6.02
N LEU A 22 -2.98 -0.01 -5.07
CA LEU A 22 -2.86 0.36 -3.66
C LEU A 22 -1.68 1.29 -3.40
N ALA A 23 -0.58 1.11 -4.14
CA ALA A 23 0.59 1.96 -4.04
C ALA A 23 0.36 3.37 -4.63
N ALA A 24 -0.51 3.52 -5.62
CA ALA A 24 -0.80 4.82 -6.24
C ALA A 24 -1.41 5.84 -5.26
N CYS A 25 -2.16 5.35 -4.26
CA CYS A 25 -2.71 6.19 -3.18
C CYS A 25 -1.66 6.56 -2.11
N TRP A 26 -0.50 5.91 -2.11
CA TRP A 26 0.53 6.12 -1.11
C TRP A 26 1.49 7.22 -1.54
N GLN A 27 1.57 8.27 -0.73
CA GLN A 27 2.55 9.34 -0.90
C GLN A 27 3.58 9.30 0.24
N PRO A 28 4.89 9.40 -0.07
CA PRO A 28 5.91 9.45 0.94
C PRO A 28 5.75 10.72 1.79
N PRO A 29 5.72 10.62 3.13
CA PRO A 29 5.68 11.81 3.98
C PRO A 29 6.96 12.64 3.85
N ALA A 30 6.85 13.94 4.10
CA ALA A 30 8.00 14.82 4.21
C ALA A 30 8.94 14.41 5.37
N GLY A 31 10.23 14.69 5.20
CA GLY A 31 11.26 14.40 6.20
C GLY A 31 11.67 12.94 6.28
N LEU A 32 11.35 12.14 5.25
CA LEU A 32 12.11 10.93 4.96
C LEU A 32 13.47 11.38 4.42
N GLY A 33 14.57 10.98 5.07
CA GLY A 33 15.91 11.38 4.64
C GLY A 33 16.28 10.87 3.24
N HIS A 34 17.51 11.13 2.82
CA HIS A 34 18.02 10.78 1.48
C HIS A 34 18.33 9.28 1.28
N GLY A 35 17.97 8.43 2.26
CA GLY A 35 18.21 6.99 2.22
C GLY A 35 17.07 6.20 1.57
N GLU A 36 17.28 4.90 1.46
CA GLU A 36 16.18 3.97 1.15
C GLU A 36 15.32 3.75 2.40
N VAL A 37 14.03 3.99 2.27
CA VAL A 37 13.01 3.76 3.28
C VAL A 37 12.12 2.63 2.82
N GLN A 38 11.91 1.64 3.68
CA GLN A 38 10.99 0.55 3.40
C GLN A 38 9.91 0.46 4.46
N ILE A 39 8.69 0.16 4.04
CA ILE A 39 7.57 -0.15 4.94
C ILE A 39 6.72 -1.27 4.35
N THR A 40 6.40 -2.27 5.18
CA THR A 40 5.53 -3.38 4.80
C THR A 40 4.28 -3.38 5.65
N ALA A 41 3.12 -3.31 5.00
CA ALA A 41 1.81 -3.45 5.61
C ALA A 41 1.21 -4.83 5.29
N ARG A 42 0.59 -5.47 6.28
CA ARG A 42 -0.19 -6.69 6.13
C ARG A 42 -1.65 -6.40 6.43
N PHE A 43 -2.55 -6.81 5.54
CA PHE A 43 -3.99 -6.60 5.66
C PHE A 43 -4.75 -7.69 4.90
N ALA A 44 -6.08 -7.70 5.01
CA ALA A 44 -6.93 -8.57 4.22
C ALA A 44 -8.10 -7.76 3.66
N LEU A 45 -8.51 -8.08 2.44
CA LEU A 45 -9.63 -7.43 1.76
C LEU A 45 -10.85 -8.35 1.74
N ARG A 46 -12.04 -7.75 1.66
CA ARG A 46 -13.28 -8.43 1.31
C ARG A 46 -13.38 -8.59 -0.20
N ARG A 47 -14.40 -9.32 -0.65
CA ARG A 47 -14.69 -9.54 -2.09
C ARG A 47 -14.97 -8.24 -2.86
N ASP A 48 -15.40 -7.19 -2.17
CA ASP A 48 -15.67 -5.85 -2.71
C ASP A 48 -14.44 -4.92 -2.68
N GLY A 49 -13.27 -5.42 -2.25
CA GLY A 49 -12.05 -4.63 -2.12
C GLY A 49 -11.97 -3.75 -0.87
N SER A 50 -12.95 -3.82 0.05
CA SER A 50 -12.90 -3.12 1.34
C SER A 50 -11.97 -3.82 2.34
N LEU A 51 -11.41 -3.08 3.29
CA LEU A 51 -10.57 -3.64 4.36
C LEU A 51 -11.39 -4.45 5.36
N ILE A 52 -11.00 -5.71 5.61
CA ILE A 52 -11.62 -6.55 6.65
C ILE A 52 -11.33 -5.98 8.05
N ALA A 53 -10.08 -5.56 8.27
CA ALA A 53 -9.61 -5.00 9.53
C ALA A 53 -8.58 -3.90 9.26
N SER A 54 -8.21 -3.15 10.31
CA SER A 54 -7.16 -2.15 10.20
C SER A 54 -5.83 -2.79 9.74
N PRO A 55 -5.17 -2.24 8.70
CA PRO A 55 -3.88 -2.74 8.25
C PRO A 55 -2.85 -2.68 9.39
N ARG A 56 -1.94 -3.64 9.42
CA ARG A 56 -0.88 -3.71 10.42
C ARG A 56 0.48 -3.52 9.74
N ILE A 57 1.32 -2.66 10.28
CA ILE A 57 2.70 -2.52 9.83
C ILE A 57 3.51 -3.63 10.48
N VAL A 58 4.16 -4.46 9.65
CA VAL A 58 4.96 -5.61 10.10
C VAL A 58 6.45 -5.40 9.92
N PHE A 59 6.86 -4.42 9.12
CA PHE A 59 8.26 -4.09 8.89
C PHE A 59 8.43 -2.62 8.52
N THR A 60 9.49 -2.00 9.03
CA THR A 60 9.93 -0.65 8.62
C THR A 60 11.42 -0.49 8.79
N SER A 61 12.08 0.13 7.81
CA SER A 61 13.50 0.51 7.85
C SER A 61 13.74 1.88 7.20
N GLY A 62 14.88 2.50 7.47
CA GLY A 62 15.29 3.78 6.86
C GLY A 62 14.61 5.03 7.46
N ALA A 63 13.73 4.88 8.45
CA ALA A 63 13.11 6.00 9.18
C ALA A 63 13.19 5.79 10.70
N ALA A 64 13.44 6.87 11.45
CA ALA A 64 13.55 6.86 12.91
C ALA A 64 12.76 8.02 13.55
N GLY A 65 12.53 7.93 14.86
CA GLY A 65 11.84 8.95 15.65
C GLY A 65 10.49 9.38 15.05
N GLU A 66 10.26 10.69 15.00
CA GLU A 66 9.03 11.25 14.46
C GLU A 66 8.80 10.99 12.96
N ALA A 67 9.87 10.84 12.17
CA ALA A 67 9.74 10.49 10.76
C ALA A 67 9.15 9.07 10.60
N ARG A 68 9.57 8.12 11.45
CA ARG A 68 8.96 6.78 11.52
C ARG A 68 7.48 6.87 11.89
N ASN A 69 7.15 7.61 12.94
CA ASN A 69 5.75 7.77 13.38
C ASN A 69 4.85 8.36 12.27
N ARG A 70 5.34 9.36 11.53
CA ARG A 70 4.65 9.90 10.35
C ARG A 70 4.51 8.86 9.24
N LEU A 71 5.57 8.12 8.93
CA LEU A 71 5.54 7.05 7.93
C LEU A 71 4.47 6.01 8.22
N LEU A 72 4.40 5.50 9.46
CA LEU A 72 3.37 4.55 9.88
C LEU A 72 1.97 5.12 9.67
N ARG A 73 1.71 6.34 10.17
CA ARG A 73 0.39 6.98 10.06
C ARG A 73 -0.01 7.24 8.60
N THR A 74 0.90 7.76 7.79
CA THR A 74 0.66 8.05 6.37
C THR A 74 0.35 6.77 5.61
N THR A 75 1.11 5.69 5.82
CA THR A 75 0.85 4.40 5.17
C THR A 75 -0.50 3.83 5.53
N LEU A 76 -0.88 3.85 6.82
CA LEU A 76 -2.19 3.36 7.25
C LEU A 76 -3.34 4.22 6.71
N ARG A 77 -3.17 5.55 6.65
CA ARG A 77 -4.16 6.47 6.07
C ARG A 77 -4.32 6.26 4.57
N ALA A 78 -3.23 6.13 3.84
CA ALA A 78 -3.24 5.88 2.39
C ALA A 78 -3.99 4.58 2.07
N LEU A 79 -3.70 3.49 2.78
CA LEU A 79 -4.40 2.21 2.58
C LEU A 79 -5.90 2.32 2.85
N LYS A 80 -6.30 3.04 3.89
CA LYS A 80 -7.73 3.27 4.19
C LYS A 80 -8.40 4.12 3.10
N ALA A 81 -7.73 5.18 2.65
CA ALA A 81 -8.24 6.08 1.61
C ALA A 81 -8.34 5.40 0.23
N CYS A 82 -7.46 4.44 -0.05
CA CYS A 82 -7.46 3.68 -1.31
C CYS A 82 -8.49 2.55 -1.34
N THR A 83 -9.20 2.32 -0.24
CA THR A 83 -10.18 1.22 -0.12
C THR A 83 -11.60 1.79 -0.05
N PRO A 84 -12.58 1.17 -0.74
CA PRO A 84 -12.49 -0.12 -1.44
C PRO A 84 -11.64 -0.08 -2.72
N ALA A 85 -10.72 -1.03 -2.84
CA ALA A 85 -9.85 -1.12 -4.02
C ALA A 85 -10.68 -1.59 -5.22
N ARG A 86 -10.49 -0.98 -6.39
CA ARG A 86 -11.17 -1.40 -7.62
C ARG A 86 -10.59 -2.74 -8.08
N ILE A 87 -11.33 -3.81 -7.86
CA ILE A 87 -10.95 -5.19 -8.22
C ILE A 87 -12.07 -5.88 -9.00
N THR A 88 -11.72 -6.89 -9.79
CA THR A 88 -12.72 -7.75 -10.45
C THR A 88 -13.37 -8.71 -9.45
N PRO A 89 -14.56 -9.24 -9.74
CA PRO A 89 -15.18 -10.28 -8.91
C PRO A 89 -14.32 -11.54 -8.77
N ASP A 90 -13.57 -11.91 -9.81
CA ASP A 90 -12.68 -13.07 -9.79
C ASP A 90 -11.52 -12.87 -8.82
N LEU A 91 -10.85 -11.71 -8.90
CA LEU A 91 -9.82 -11.37 -7.94
C LEU A 91 -10.38 -11.28 -6.52
N GLY A 92 -11.52 -10.63 -6.35
CA GLY A 92 -12.21 -10.48 -5.07
C GLY A 92 -12.48 -11.84 -4.41
N ARG A 93 -12.92 -12.84 -5.18
CA ARG A 93 -13.09 -14.22 -4.67
C ARG A 93 -11.76 -14.88 -4.30
N ALA A 94 -10.71 -14.65 -5.08
CA ALA A 94 -9.39 -15.26 -4.88
C ALA A 94 -8.63 -14.71 -3.67
N ILE A 95 -8.88 -13.44 -3.27
CA ILE A 95 -8.16 -12.77 -2.17
C ILE A 95 -9.00 -12.55 -0.91
N ALA A 96 -10.31 -12.69 -0.97
CA ALA A 96 -11.19 -12.41 0.17
C ALA A 96 -10.78 -13.19 1.42
N GLY A 97 -10.55 -12.48 2.52
CA GLY A 97 -10.15 -13.09 3.80
C GLY A 97 -8.69 -13.54 3.86
N ARG A 98 -7.94 -13.47 2.76
CA ARG A 98 -6.54 -13.90 2.72
C ARG A 98 -5.61 -12.74 3.09
N PRO A 99 -4.59 -12.98 3.95
CA PRO A 99 -3.60 -11.95 4.24
C PRO A 99 -2.75 -11.60 3.02
N ILE A 100 -2.69 -10.31 2.71
CA ILE A 100 -1.89 -9.70 1.64
C ILE A 100 -0.79 -8.86 2.30
N GLY A 101 0.42 -8.91 1.75
CA GLY A 101 1.54 -8.04 2.14
C GLY A 101 1.83 -7.02 1.06
N LEU A 102 1.72 -5.73 1.38
CA LEU A 102 2.17 -4.63 0.51
C LEU A 102 3.48 -4.09 1.06
N ARG A 103 4.54 -4.19 0.27
CA ARG A 103 5.84 -3.59 0.56
C ARG A 103 6.03 -2.35 -0.30
N LEU A 104 6.24 -1.22 0.35
CA LEU A 104 6.52 0.08 -0.26
C LEU A 104 7.99 0.39 -0.03
N VAL A 105 8.69 0.74 -1.09
CA VAL A 105 10.11 1.14 -1.07
C VAL A 105 10.19 2.55 -1.62
N TYR A 106 10.58 3.49 -0.78
CA TYR A 106 10.85 4.86 -1.15
C TYR A 106 12.35 5.08 -1.18
N ARG A 107 12.84 5.72 -2.24
CA ARG A 107 14.23 6.16 -2.33
C ARG A 107 14.18 7.67 -2.44
N GLY A 108 14.66 8.35 -1.40
CA GLY A 108 14.84 9.80 -1.47
C GLY A 108 15.81 10.11 -2.60
N THR A 109 15.35 10.83 -3.62
CA THR A 109 16.27 11.39 -4.60
C THR A 109 17.08 12.48 -3.92
N ARG A 110 18.40 12.48 -4.21
CA ARG A 110 19.36 13.45 -3.70
C ARG A 110 18.98 14.86 -4.11
#